data_AF-A0A1B9YCV8-F1
#
_entry.id   AF-A0A1B9YCV8-F1
#
_cell.length_a   1.000
_cell.length_b   1.000
_cell.length_c   1.000
_cell.angle_alpha   90.00
_cell.angle_beta   90.00
_cell.angle_gamma   90.00
#
_symmetry.space_group_name_H-M   'P 1'
#
loop_
_entity.id
_entity.type
_entity.pdbx_description
1 polymer ?
#
loop_
_entity_poly.entity_id
_entity_poly.type
_entity_poly.pdbx_seq_one_letter_code
_entity_poly.pdbx_strand_id
1 'polypeptide(L)'
;MSKIILLTLLFHSLIFQSQKLENGLQFRKNEKSDQKLSFEEKNRTIYNVLPIEKSEDLVNVRILFPGQIIELAKSKDNKYFGYILNKTTQYNYSRRDRNKLKNTVEFFQKYPLKQKKTKEVIDKLIQTNQINLPTDSLIENWNRNYLHCNQINFQFKILNNLQKQQYNCPLHQNEEKQTVKIIAENIRFVQNQLKLDSIYKNFESNLPSGKNYSNDGYRMMLKLSKKQIEIWQKYKPYREYLKLKKDTVDNYLNTFIQNKNLNPYKINCFETYYLEFAKKGNLKKIFVANYDKPRWENVIGFKDFLQDKREIKKCKKIIKEIFLKADLSWLNLKFNLNRSISFDLDGNPKLSDEAIYEIE
;
A
#
# COMPACT_ATOMS: atom_id res chain seq x y z
N MET A 1 29.73 46.48 -6.85
CA MET A 1 28.99 45.58 -7.76
C MET A 1 29.20 44.07 -7.50
N SER A 2 29.99 43.63 -6.50
CA SER A 2 30.25 42.19 -6.28
C SER A 2 29.36 41.46 -5.26
N LYS A 3 28.42 42.15 -4.59
CA LYS A 3 27.54 41.51 -3.58
C LYS A 3 26.20 40.99 -4.13
N ILE A 4 25.77 41.45 -5.32
CA ILE A 4 24.49 41.06 -5.93
C ILE A 4 24.61 39.74 -6.73
N ILE A 5 25.80 39.41 -7.22
CA ILE A 5 26.06 38.16 -7.97
C ILE A 5 26.16 36.94 -7.02
N LEU A 6 26.62 37.15 -5.78
CA LEU A 6 26.71 36.06 -4.81
C LEU A 6 25.34 35.64 -4.25
N LEU A 7 24.37 36.57 -4.17
CA LEU A 7 23.00 36.24 -3.75
C LEU A 7 22.21 35.49 -4.83
N THR A 8 22.48 35.74 -6.11
CA THR A 8 21.81 35.04 -7.22
C THR A 8 22.32 33.61 -7.40
N LEU A 9 23.59 33.35 -7.05
CA LEU A 9 24.16 31.99 -7.03
C LEU A 9 23.70 31.16 -5.81
N LEU A 10 23.49 31.78 -4.64
CA LEU A 10 22.94 31.10 -3.46
C LEU A 10 21.44 30.80 -3.57
N PHE A 11 20.69 31.52 -4.42
CA PHE A 11 19.30 31.17 -4.72
C PHE A 11 19.16 30.02 -5.74
N HIS A 12 20.18 29.77 -6.57
CA HIS A 12 20.19 28.62 -7.48
C HIS A 12 20.60 27.31 -6.81
N SER A 13 21.28 27.35 -5.65
CA SER A 13 21.73 26.15 -4.92
C SER A 13 20.72 25.59 -3.91
N LEU A 14 19.58 26.26 -3.70
CA LEU A 14 18.45 25.73 -2.88
C LEU A 14 17.28 25.21 -3.71
N ILE A 15 17.45 25.12 -5.04
CA ILE A 15 16.55 24.36 -5.90
C ILE A 15 16.92 22.88 -5.74
N PHE A 16 16.28 22.21 -4.78
CA PHE A 16 16.32 20.76 -4.62
C PHE A 16 16.05 20.10 -6.00
N GLN A 17 17.10 19.56 -6.62
CA GLN A 17 17.04 18.99 -7.97
C GLN A 17 16.21 17.71 -7.97
N SER A 18 14.92 17.83 -8.28
CA SER A 18 14.19 16.70 -8.85
C SER A 18 14.84 16.35 -10.20
N GLN A 19 15.22 15.10 -10.38
CA GLN A 19 15.79 14.63 -11.64
C GLN A 19 14.63 14.27 -12.57
N LYS A 20 14.61 14.87 -13.76
CA LYS A 20 13.61 14.61 -14.79
C LYS A 20 14.05 13.39 -15.61
N LEU A 21 13.25 12.35 -15.59
CA LEU A 21 13.36 11.19 -16.47
C LEU A 21 12.54 11.44 -17.76
N GLU A 22 12.64 10.50 -18.69
CA GLU A 22 11.81 10.47 -19.90
C GLU A 22 10.31 10.59 -19.57
N ASN A 23 9.53 11.12 -20.51
CA ASN A 23 8.07 11.30 -20.41
C ASN A 23 7.59 12.24 -19.29
N GLY A 24 8.48 13.06 -18.72
CA GLY A 24 8.14 14.04 -17.69
C GLY A 24 7.95 13.45 -16.28
N LEU A 25 8.30 12.17 -16.10
CA LEU A 25 8.43 11.55 -14.79
C LEU A 25 9.57 12.24 -14.03
N GLN A 26 9.33 12.62 -12.79
CA GLN A 26 10.32 13.23 -11.91
C GLN A 26 10.51 12.33 -10.69
N PHE A 27 11.70 12.35 -10.11
CA PHE A 27 11.94 11.66 -8.85
C PHE A 27 12.83 12.45 -7.91
N ARG A 28 12.67 12.17 -6.61
CA ARG A 28 13.47 12.72 -5.52
C ARG A 28 13.71 11.65 -4.47
N LYS A 29 14.97 11.50 -4.03
CA LYS A 29 15.29 10.66 -2.87
C LYS A 29 14.88 11.40 -1.60
N ASN A 30 14.14 10.76 -0.72
CA ASN A 30 13.75 11.37 0.55
C ASN A 30 14.94 11.40 1.50
N GLU A 31 15.20 12.58 2.04
CA GLU A 31 16.11 12.74 3.16
C GLU A 31 15.41 12.40 4.48
N LYS A 32 16.17 12.15 5.56
CA LYS A 32 15.57 11.90 6.89
C LYS A 32 14.70 13.08 7.37
N SER A 33 15.04 14.30 6.97
CA SER A 33 14.27 15.52 7.22
C SER A 33 12.89 15.48 6.54
N ASP A 34 12.79 14.92 5.33
CA ASP A 34 11.55 14.84 4.56
C ASP A 34 10.49 13.94 5.23
N GLN A 35 10.91 13.03 6.12
CA GLN A 35 10.00 12.18 6.89
C GLN A 35 9.18 12.96 7.92
N LYS A 36 9.66 14.13 8.37
CA LYS A 36 8.99 14.99 9.36
C LYS A 36 8.05 16.02 8.72
N LEU A 37 8.11 16.20 7.40
CA LEU A 37 7.28 17.17 6.71
C LEU A 37 5.80 16.73 6.74
N SER A 38 4.93 17.68 7.05
CA SER A 38 3.49 17.56 6.87
C SER A 38 3.13 17.33 5.39
N PHE A 39 1.89 16.91 5.14
CA PHE A 39 1.41 16.67 3.78
C PHE A 39 1.46 17.95 2.93
N GLU A 40 1.07 19.09 3.50
CA GLU A 40 1.11 20.40 2.86
C GLU A 40 2.55 20.83 2.55
N GLU A 41 3.47 20.61 3.49
CA GLU A 41 4.88 20.91 3.28
C GLU A 41 5.47 20.07 2.14
N LYS A 42 5.19 18.75 2.10
CA LYS A 42 5.61 17.90 0.99
C LYS A 42 5.05 18.38 -0.35
N ASN A 43 3.77 18.75 -0.38
CA ASN A 43 3.15 19.28 -1.60
C ASN A 43 3.86 20.52 -2.11
N ARG A 44 4.27 21.42 -1.20
CA ARG A 44 5.01 22.63 -1.56
C ARG A 44 6.45 22.32 -1.96
N THR A 45 7.20 21.58 -1.15
CA THR A 45 8.66 21.43 -1.30
C THR A 45 9.07 20.37 -2.30
N ILE A 46 8.28 19.31 -2.46
CA ILE A 46 8.58 18.18 -3.35
C ILE A 46 7.83 18.34 -4.66
N TYR A 47 6.52 18.60 -4.60
CA TYR A 47 5.66 18.59 -5.79
C TYR A 47 5.43 19.98 -6.41
N ASN A 48 5.94 21.03 -5.76
CA ASN A 48 5.79 22.41 -6.17
C ASN A 48 4.30 22.75 -6.42
N VAL A 49 3.45 22.36 -5.46
CA VAL A 49 2.01 22.66 -5.40
C VAL A 49 1.83 23.73 -4.34
N LEU A 50 1.36 24.91 -4.77
CA LEU A 50 1.15 26.04 -3.86
C LEU A 50 -0.01 25.75 -2.89
N PRO A 51 0.02 26.27 -1.64
CA PRO A 51 -1.14 26.23 -0.77
C PRO A 51 -2.35 26.85 -1.48
N ILE A 52 -3.53 26.20 -1.38
CA ILE A 52 -4.74 26.67 -2.10
C ILE A 52 -5.16 28.06 -1.61
N GLU A 53 -4.87 28.37 -0.35
CA GLU A 53 -5.08 29.66 0.29
C GLU A 53 -4.37 30.81 -0.44
N LYS A 54 -3.27 30.51 -1.15
CA LYS A 54 -2.49 31.49 -1.92
C LYS A 54 -2.91 31.63 -3.38
N SER A 55 -3.90 30.88 -3.86
CA SER A 55 -4.39 31.04 -5.25
C SER A 55 -5.03 32.40 -5.44
N GLU A 56 -4.78 33.04 -6.58
CA GLU A 56 -5.37 34.34 -6.96
C GLU A 56 -6.59 34.19 -7.89
N ASP A 57 -7.01 32.94 -8.12
CA ASP A 57 -8.09 32.60 -9.04
C ASP A 57 -9.47 32.90 -8.46
N LEU A 58 -10.47 33.11 -9.32
CA LEU A 58 -11.86 33.30 -8.88
C LEU A 58 -12.41 32.03 -8.24
N VAL A 59 -12.03 30.88 -8.80
CA VAL A 59 -12.36 29.56 -8.27
C VAL A 59 -11.11 28.71 -8.35
N ASN A 60 -10.73 28.08 -7.26
CA ASN A 60 -9.74 27.02 -7.21
C ASN A 60 -10.32 25.82 -6.47
N VAL A 61 -10.23 24.65 -7.09
CA VAL A 61 -10.68 23.38 -6.54
C VAL A 61 -9.50 22.42 -6.55
N ARG A 62 -9.13 21.94 -5.36
CA ARG A 62 -8.16 20.87 -5.18
C ARG A 62 -8.86 19.63 -4.69
N ILE A 63 -8.62 18.51 -5.36
CA ILE A 63 -9.16 17.21 -4.96
C ILE A 63 -7.99 16.26 -4.72
N LEU A 64 -7.96 15.65 -3.54
CA LEU A 64 -6.89 14.76 -3.10
C LEU A 64 -7.42 13.33 -3.10
N PHE A 65 -6.87 12.52 -4.01
CA PHE A 65 -6.99 11.07 -4.00
C PHE A 65 -5.64 10.45 -3.58
N PRO A 66 -5.64 9.20 -3.10
CA PRO A 66 -4.40 8.44 -2.96
C PRO A 66 -3.66 8.40 -4.30
N GLY A 67 -2.38 8.77 -4.27
CA GLY A 67 -1.55 8.87 -5.47
C GLY A 67 -1.86 10.00 -6.45
N GLN A 68 -2.94 10.78 -6.28
CA GLN A 68 -3.30 11.83 -7.24
C GLN A 68 -3.79 13.12 -6.58
N ILE A 69 -3.23 14.26 -6.99
CA ILE A 69 -3.74 15.59 -6.64
C ILE A 69 -4.29 16.22 -7.92
N ILE A 70 -5.55 16.63 -7.91
CA ILE A 70 -6.18 17.34 -9.01
C ILE A 70 -6.29 18.81 -8.63
N GLU A 71 -5.66 19.69 -9.40
CA GLU A 71 -5.87 21.14 -9.33
C GLU A 71 -6.73 21.60 -10.50
N LEU A 72 -7.81 22.32 -10.20
CA LEU A 72 -8.68 22.94 -11.19
C LEU A 72 -8.89 24.40 -10.78
N ALA A 73 -8.83 25.32 -11.74
CA ALA A 73 -9.05 26.72 -11.46
C ALA A 73 -9.75 27.45 -12.60
N LYS A 74 -10.42 28.54 -12.23
CA LYS A 74 -11.02 29.54 -13.11
C LYS A 74 -10.40 30.89 -12.80
N SER A 75 -9.66 31.45 -13.74
CA SER A 75 -9.00 32.74 -13.59
C SER A 75 -9.99 33.91 -13.59
N LYS A 76 -9.49 35.12 -13.25
CA LYS A 76 -10.24 36.38 -13.34
C LYS A 76 -10.72 36.70 -14.77
N ASP A 77 -9.98 36.26 -15.78
CA ASP A 77 -10.34 36.40 -17.20
C ASP A 77 -11.31 35.31 -17.68
N ASN A 78 -12.00 34.59 -16.77
CA ASN A 78 -12.89 33.48 -17.08
C ASN A 78 -12.24 32.30 -17.84
N LYS A 79 -10.91 32.15 -17.79
CA LYS A 79 -10.21 30.99 -18.39
C LYS A 79 -10.13 29.85 -17.38
N TYR A 80 -10.30 28.62 -17.87
CA TYR A 80 -10.21 27.43 -17.04
C TYR A 80 -8.88 26.71 -17.29
N PHE A 81 -8.21 26.31 -16.22
CA PHE A 81 -6.95 25.57 -16.29
C PHE A 81 -6.88 24.55 -15.17
N GLY A 82 -6.11 23.48 -15.40
CA GLY A 82 -5.96 22.45 -14.38
C GLY A 82 -4.88 21.44 -14.73
N TYR A 83 -4.51 20.64 -13.75
CA TYR A 83 -3.59 19.53 -13.91
C TYR A 83 -3.86 18.43 -12.90
N ILE A 84 -3.41 17.23 -13.21
CA ILE A 84 -3.33 16.10 -12.29
C ILE A 84 -1.86 15.88 -11.97
N LEU A 85 -1.50 15.87 -10.69
CA LEU A 85 -0.22 15.40 -10.21
C LEU A 85 -0.39 13.95 -9.75
N ASN A 86 0.20 13.01 -10.49
CA ASN A 86 0.37 11.63 -10.03
C ASN A 86 1.61 11.54 -9.14
N LYS A 87 1.54 10.75 -8.07
CA LYS A 87 2.67 10.49 -7.17
C LYS A 87 2.66 9.08 -6.61
N THR A 88 3.85 8.53 -6.37
CA THR A 88 4.04 7.28 -5.64
C THR A 88 5.38 7.29 -4.94
N THR A 89 5.48 6.53 -3.85
CA THR A 89 6.69 6.36 -3.08
C THR A 89 7.26 4.96 -3.34
N GLN A 90 8.52 4.88 -3.74
CA GLN A 90 9.27 3.63 -3.79
C GLN A 90 9.78 3.27 -2.40
N TYR A 91 9.55 2.03 -1.98
CA TYR A 91 10.04 1.48 -0.72
C TYR A 91 11.15 0.48 -0.98
N ASN A 92 12.32 0.77 -0.43
CA ASN A 92 13.43 -0.18 -0.41
C ASN A 92 13.35 -0.99 0.89
N TYR A 93 12.79 -2.19 0.80
CA TYR A 93 12.83 -3.12 1.93
C TYR A 93 14.26 -3.63 2.14
N SER A 94 14.80 -3.35 3.33
CA SER A 94 15.96 -4.08 3.83
C SER A 94 15.49 -5.47 4.28
N ARG A 95 15.95 -6.53 3.59
CA ARG A 95 15.67 -7.93 3.99
C ARG A 95 16.10 -8.27 5.43
N ARG A 96 16.96 -7.46 6.06
CA ARG A 96 17.45 -7.69 7.43
C ARG A 96 16.64 -6.98 8.51
N ASP A 97 15.74 -6.07 8.16
CA ASP A 97 15.12 -5.19 9.15
C ASP A 97 13.78 -4.68 8.60
N ARG A 98 12.71 -5.48 8.72
CA ARG A 98 11.34 -5.10 8.27
C ARG A 98 10.85 -3.81 8.95
N ASN A 99 11.44 -3.44 10.08
CA ASN A 99 11.08 -2.26 10.88
C ASN A 99 11.84 -0.98 10.49
N LYS A 100 12.80 -1.03 9.57
CA LYS A 100 13.51 0.17 9.08
C LYS A 100 13.37 0.32 7.58
N LEU A 101 12.37 1.09 7.16
CA LEU A 101 12.30 1.69 5.83
C LEU A 101 13.54 2.56 5.62
N LYS A 102 14.59 1.98 5.02
CA LYS A 102 15.79 2.72 4.65
C LYS A 102 15.59 3.31 3.26
N ASN A 103 15.46 4.63 3.21
CA ASN A 103 15.49 5.46 2.00
C ASN A 103 14.32 5.18 1.05
N THR A 104 13.29 6.04 1.11
CA THR A 104 12.22 6.08 0.12
C THR A 104 12.57 7.03 -1.02
N VAL A 105 12.03 6.78 -2.20
CA VAL A 105 12.16 7.68 -3.37
C VAL A 105 10.77 8.07 -3.82
N GLU A 106 10.46 9.35 -3.87
CA GLU A 106 9.20 9.84 -4.42
C GLU A 106 9.32 9.95 -5.93
N PHE A 107 8.33 9.44 -6.64
CA PHE A 107 8.13 9.61 -8.07
C PHE A 107 6.86 10.41 -8.29
N PHE A 108 6.89 11.37 -9.21
CA PHE A 108 5.72 12.18 -9.53
C PHE A 108 5.72 12.70 -10.95
N GLN A 109 4.54 13.04 -11.46
CA GLN A 109 4.34 13.55 -12.81
C GLN A 109 3.13 14.47 -12.86
N LYS A 110 3.28 15.68 -13.42
CA LYS A 110 2.16 16.60 -13.69
C LYS A 110 1.62 16.35 -15.09
N TYR A 111 0.32 16.13 -15.20
CA TYR A 111 -0.43 15.94 -16.43
C TYR A 111 -1.39 17.13 -16.63
N PRO A 112 -1.18 18.01 -17.62
CA PRO A 112 -2.05 19.15 -17.85
C PRO A 112 -3.44 18.70 -18.34
N LEU A 113 -4.49 19.38 -17.88
CA LEU A 113 -5.88 19.12 -18.28
C LEU A 113 -6.34 20.09 -19.36
N LYS A 114 -7.19 19.59 -20.28
CA LYS A 114 -7.86 20.43 -21.28
C LYS A 114 -8.88 21.34 -20.61
N GLN A 115 -8.94 22.61 -21.02
CA GLN A 115 -9.87 23.62 -20.52
C GLN A 115 -11.32 23.14 -20.43
N LYS A 116 -11.81 22.45 -21.48
CA LYS A 116 -13.19 21.90 -21.52
C LYS A 116 -13.47 20.97 -20.33
N LYS A 117 -12.57 20.02 -20.05
CA LYS A 117 -12.73 19.08 -18.94
C LYS A 117 -12.68 19.76 -17.58
N THR A 118 -11.74 20.71 -17.42
CA THR A 118 -11.63 21.49 -16.19
C THR A 118 -12.92 22.25 -15.91
N LYS A 119 -13.48 22.92 -16.94
CA LYS A 119 -14.76 23.62 -16.85
C LYS A 119 -15.90 22.69 -16.44
N GLU A 120 -16.06 21.57 -17.14
CA GLU A 120 -17.13 20.60 -16.85
C GLU A 120 -17.08 20.09 -15.40
N VAL A 121 -15.88 19.84 -14.87
CA VAL A 121 -15.72 19.43 -13.47
C VAL A 121 -16.05 20.53 -12.49
N ILE A 122 -15.50 21.74 -12.67
CA ILE A 122 -15.80 22.88 -11.78
C ILE A 122 -17.30 23.16 -11.78
N ASP A 123 -17.91 23.25 -12.96
CA ASP A 123 -19.33 23.58 -13.08
C ASP A 123 -20.21 22.51 -12.43
N LYS A 124 -19.89 21.21 -12.60
CA LYS A 124 -20.62 20.12 -11.95
C LYS A 124 -20.54 20.19 -10.43
N LEU A 125 -19.37 20.46 -9.86
CA LEU A 125 -19.18 20.54 -8.40
C LEU A 125 -19.92 21.76 -7.80
N ILE A 126 -19.96 22.88 -8.53
CA ILE A 126 -20.73 24.06 -8.14
C ILE A 126 -22.23 23.77 -8.25
N GLN A 127 -22.69 23.22 -9.38
CA GLN A 127 -24.11 22.94 -9.64
C GLN A 127 -24.70 21.95 -8.64
N THR A 128 -23.92 20.96 -8.21
CA THR A 128 -24.34 19.97 -7.20
C THR A 128 -24.16 20.45 -5.77
N ASN A 129 -23.73 21.70 -5.58
CA ASN A 129 -23.50 22.31 -4.28
C ASN A 129 -22.47 21.56 -3.41
N GLN A 130 -21.50 20.88 -4.03
CA GLN A 130 -20.49 20.07 -3.32
C GLN A 130 -19.80 20.89 -2.23
N ILE A 131 -19.45 22.15 -2.51
CA ILE A 131 -18.76 23.05 -1.58
C ILE A 131 -19.48 23.23 -0.25
N ASN A 132 -20.82 23.19 -0.24
CA ASN A 132 -21.59 23.43 0.99
C ASN A 132 -21.95 22.13 1.72
N LEU A 133 -21.53 20.97 1.21
CA LEU A 133 -21.76 19.72 1.90
C LEU A 133 -20.91 19.63 3.18
N PRO A 134 -21.44 19.04 4.26
CA PRO A 134 -20.64 18.78 5.45
C PRO A 134 -19.52 17.77 5.16
N THR A 135 -18.48 17.80 6.00
CA THR A 135 -17.49 16.72 6.06
C THR A 135 -18.12 15.44 6.63
N ASP A 136 -17.50 14.29 6.41
CA ASP A 136 -18.01 13.01 6.90
C ASP A 136 -18.34 12.96 8.41
N SER A 137 -17.58 13.67 9.24
CA SER A 137 -17.78 13.70 10.69
C SER A 137 -19.12 14.33 11.12
N LEU A 138 -19.73 15.12 10.23
CA LEU A 138 -21.00 15.82 10.44
C LEU A 138 -22.17 15.17 9.68
N ILE A 139 -21.92 14.07 8.95
CA ILE A 139 -22.97 13.31 8.27
C ILE A 139 -23.39 12.15 9.18
N GLU A 140 -24.66 12.14 9.57
CA GLU A 140 -25.22 11.11 10.44
C GLU A 140 -25.12 9.72 9.79
N ASN A 141 -24.75 8.71 10.60
CA ASN A 141 -24.55 7.32 10.20
C ASN A 141 -23.45 7.11 9.15
N TRP A 142 -22.50 8.04 9.04
CA TRP A 142 -21.32 7.83 8.20
C TRP A 142 -20.45 6.71 8.77
N ASN A 143 -20.26 5.64 7.98
CA ASN A 143 -19.40 4.54 8.37
C ASN A 143 -17.93 4.91 8.15
N ARG A 144 -17.20 5.09 9.24
CA ARG A 144 -15.80 5.51 9.24
C ARG A 144 -14.80 4.35 9.14
N ASN A 145 -15.15 3.20 8.54
CA ASN A 145 -14.29 2.00 8.39
C ASN A 145 -12.89 2.28 7.78
N TYR A 146 -12.01 2.92 8.56
CA TYR A 146 -10.79 3.60 8.13
C TYR A 146 -9.69 2.63 7.69
N LEU A 147 -9.82 1.34 8.04
CA LEU A 147 -8.83 0.31 7.73
C LEU A 147 -8.96 -0.25 6.32
N HIS A 148 -10.10 -0.06 5.64
CA HIS A 148 -10.42 -0.83 4.42
C HIS A 148 -10.64 0.02 3.16
N CYS A 149 -10.51 1.34 3.26
CA CYS A 149 -10.81 2.24 2.16
C CYS A 149 -9.88 3.45 2.14
N ASN A 150 -10.02 4.29 1.12
CA ASN A 150 -9.25 5.51 0.98
C ASN A 150 -10.02 6.74 1.48
N GLN A 151 -9.27 7.75 1.91
CA GLN A 151 -9.77 9.09 2.19
C GLN A 151 -9.72 9.94 0.91
N ILE A 152 -10.76 10.74 0.68
CA ILE A 152 -10.80 11.73 -0.39
C ILE A 152 -11.04 13.10 0.25
N ASN A 153 -10.23 14.09 -0.13
CA ASN A 153 -10.38 15.45 0.36
C ASN A 153 -10.71 16.41 -0.77
N PHE A 154 -11.64 17.32 -0.51
CA PHE A 154 -11.91 18.46 -1.37
C PHE A 154 -11.46 19.74 -0.66
N GLN A 155 -10.85 20.64 -1.40
CA GLN A 155 -10.54 21.99 -0.94
C GLN A 155 -11.05 22.96 -2.01
N PHE A 156 -11.88 23.90 -1.60
CA PHE A 156 -12.44 24.93 -2.46
C PHE A 156 -11.95 26.28 -1.97
N LYS A 157 -11.41 27.09 -2.87
CA LYS A 157 -11.26 28.52 -2.68
C LYS A 157 -12.11 29.23 -3.74
N ILE A 158 -13.23 29.80 -3.32
CA ILE A 158 -14.09 30.60 -4.20
C ILE A 158 -14.03 32.05 -3.73
N LEU A 159 -13.52 32.92 -4.60
CA LEU A 159 -13.11 34.29 -4.27
C LEU A 159 -12.10 34.26 -3.11
N ASN A 160 -12.55 34.54 -1.89
CA ASN A 160 -11.73 34.50 -0.67
C ASN A 160 -12.25 33.52 0.38
N ASN A 161 -13.34 32.79 0.10
CA ASN A 161 -13.86 31.79 1.02
C ASN A 161 -13.17 30.44 0.79
N LEU A 162 -12.58 29.90 1.86
CA LEU A 162 -11.91 28.61 1.85
C LEU A 162 -12.75 27.58 2.57
N GLN A 163 -13.08 26.49 1.88
CA GLN A 163 -13.76 25.34 2.45
C GLN A 163 -12.94 24.08 2.26
N LYS A 164 -12.81 23.27 3.31
CA LYS A 164 -12.14 21.97 3.29
C LYS A 164 -13.12 20.90 3.72
N GLN A 165 -13.16 19.80 2.98
CA GLN A 165 -14.02 18.65 3.25
C GLN A 165 -13.19 17.38 3.19
N GLN A 166 -13.46 16.47 4.11
CA GLN A 166 -12.83 15.16 4.17
C GLN A 166 -13.90 14.07 4.19
N TYR A 167 -13.68 13.05 3.37
CA TYR A 167 -14.57 11.90 3.29
C TYR A 167 -13.76 10.61 3.36
N ASN A 168 -13.94 9.85 4.44
CA ASN A 168 -13.41 8.50 4.58
C ASN A 168 -14.39 7.49 3.96
N CYS A 169 -13.93 6.61 3.07
CA CYS A 169 -14.77 5.60 2.42
C CYS A 169 -16.02 6.12 1.67
N PRO A 170 -16.01 7.25 0.97
CA PRO A 170 -17.24 7.85 0.42
C PRO A 170 -18.00 6.94 -0.55
N LEU A 171 -17.30 6.05 -1.26
CA LEU A 171 -17.91 5.14 -2.25
C LEU A 171 -18.49 3.84 -1.65
N HIS A 172 -18.41 3.65 -0.33
CA HIS A 172 -18.93 2.48 0.38
C HIS A 172 -19.97 2.87 1.44
N GLN A 173 -20.55 4.06 1.32
CA GLN A 173 -21.60 4.55 2.21
C GLN A 173 -22.98 4.16 1.69
N ASN A 174 -24.00 4.21 2.55
CA ASN A 174 -25.38 4.08 2.13
C ASN A 174 -25.83 5.34 1.34
N GLU A 175 -26.02 5.18 0.03
CA GLU A 175 -26.41 6.25 -0.90
C GLU A 175 -27.92 6.58 -0.87
N GLU A 176 -28.72 6.01 0.04
CA GLU A 176 -30.11 6.42 0.27
C GLU A 176 -30.22 7.87 0.77
N LYS A 177 -29.21 8.36 1.52
CA LYS A 177 -29.16 9.76 1.95
C LYS A 177 -28.67 10.63 0.79
N GLN A 178 -29.46 11.63 0.40
CA GLN A 178 -29.18 12.50 -0.75
C GLN A 178 -27.78 13.15 -0.69
N THR A 179 -27.33 13.59 0.49
CA THR A 179 -25.98 14.15 0.68
C THR A 179 -24.87 13.16 0.32
N VAL A 180 -25.01 11.91 0.76
CA VAL A 180 -24.05 10.83 0.50
C VAL A 180 -24.02 10.50 -0.99
N LYS A 181 -25.21 10.41 -1.61
CA LYS A 181 -25.37 10.19 -3.04
C LYS A 181 -24.65 11.25 -3.86
N ILE A 182 -24.84 12.54 -3.55
CA ILE A 182 -24.18 13.64 -4.27
C ILE A 182 -22.65 13.52 -4.17
N ILE A 183 -22.12 13.23 -2.98
CA ILE A 183 -20.67 13.05 -2.77
C ILE A 183 -20.14 11.91 -3.65
N ALA A 184 -20.80 10.74 -3.61
CA ALA A 184 -20.39 9.57 -4.37
C ALA A 184 -20.48 9.80 -5.89
N GLU A 185 -21.57 10.41 -6.37
CA GLU A 185 -21.76 10.76 -7.79
C GLU A 185 -20.70 11.76 -8.28
N ASN A 186 -20.38 12.79 -7.47
CA ASN A 186 -19.35 13.77 -7.83
C ASN A 186 -17.96 13.13 -7.90
N ILE A 187 -17.61 12.23 -6.97
CA ILE A 187 -16.35 11.50 -7.00
C ILE A 187 -16.25 10.63 -8.26
N ARG A 188 -17.28 9.83 -8.56
CA ARG A 188 -17.34 9.01 -9.77
C ARG A 188 -17.24 9.86 -11.04
N PHE A 189 -17.94 10.99 -11.07
CA PHE A 189 -17.90 11.93 -12.18
C PHE A 189 -16.48 12.48 -12.40
N VAL A 190 -15.80 12.96 -11.36
CA VAL A 190 -14.42 13.44 -11.45
C VAL A 190 -13.48 12.34 -11.97
N GLN A 191 -13.58 11.13 -11.41
CA GLN A 191 -12.77 9.98 -11.82
C GLN A 191 -12.94 9.66 -13.31
N ASN A 192 -14.19 9.56 -13.76
CA ASN A 192 -14.51 9.22 -15.14
C ASN A 192 -14.17 10.35 -16.12
N GLN A 193 -14.57 11.58 -15.81
CA GLN A 193 -14.41 12.73 -16.70
C GLN A 193 -12.93 13.06 -16.94
N LEU A 194 -12.14 12.98 -15.88
CA LEU A 194 -10.70 13.20 -15.96
C LEU A 194 -9.92 11.95 -16.38
N LYS A 195 -10.56 10.77 -16.45
CA LYS A 195 -9.93 9.47 -16.76
C LYS A 195 -8.78 9.15 -15.80
N LEU A 196 -9.01 9.36 -14.51
CA LEU A 196 -7.96 9.29 -13.46
C LEU A 196 -7.21 7.95 -13.47
N ASP A 197 -7.92 6.83 -13.56
CA ASP A 197 -7.33 5.49 -13.61
C ASP A 197 -6.40 5.29 -14.82
N SER A 198 -6.83 5.74 -16.00
CA SER A 198 -6.04 5.60 -17.22
C SER A 198 -4.76 6.44 -17.15
N ILE A 199 -4.86 7.66 -16.60
CA ILE A 199 -3.72 8.56 -16.42
C ILE A 199 -2.75 7.97 -15.40
N TYR A 200 -3.26 7.42 -14.29
CA TYR A 200 -2.44 6.82 -13.26
C TYR A 200 -1.74 5.55 -13.75
N LYS A 201 -2.43 4.67 -14.48
CA LYS A 201 -1.83 3.47 -15.11
C LYS A 201 -0.67 3.82 -16.05
N ASN A 202 -0.82 4.90 -16.83
CA ASN A 202 0.26 5.38 -17.70
C ASN A 202 1.44 5.97 -16.90
N PHE A 203 1.17 6.61 -15.76
CA PHE A 203 2.22 7.01 -14.84
C PHE A 203 2.96 5.79 -14.27
N GLU A 204 2.21 4.79 -13.79
CA GLU A 204 2.77 3.55 -13.25
C GLU A 204 3.59 2.76 -14.27
N SER A 205 3.19 2.74 -15.55
CA SER A 205 3.93 2.04 -16.60
C SER A 205 5.35 2.58 -16.77
N ASN A 206 5.58 3.87 -16.50
CA ASN A 206 6.89 4.52 -16.57
C ASN A 206 7.77 4.29 -15.33
N LEU A 207 7.25 3.70 -14.25
CA LEU A 207 8.04 3.43 -13.05
C LEU A 207 9.09 2.33 -13.29
N PRO A 208 10.27 2.42 -12.65
CA PRO A 208 11.27 1.35 -12.69
C PRO A 208 10.71 -0.02 -12.26
N SER A 209 11.12 -1.07 -12.97
CA SER A 209 10.69 -2.44 -12.63
C SER A 209 11.59 -3.08 -11.56
N GLY A 210 11.10 -4.14 -10.93
CA GLY A 210 11.78 -4.86 -9.84
C GLY A 210 11.73 -4.15 -8.49
N LYS A 211 10.77 -3.24 -8.28
CA LYS A 211 10.67 -2.37 -7.10
C LYS A 211 9.27 -2.40 -6.50
N ASN A 212 9.17 -2.01 -5.24
CA ASN A 212 7.90 -1.89 -4.52
C ASN A 212 7.51 -0.42 -4.40
N TYR A 213 6.24 -0.14 -4.65
CA TYR A 213 5.67 1.20 -4.68
C TYR A 213 4.42 1.26 -3.79
N SER A 214 4.12 2.42 -3.23
CA SER A 214 2.82 2.70 -2.62
C SER A 214 2.38 4.12 -2.94
N ASN A 215 1.08 4.32 -3.05
CA ASN A 215 0.47 5.62 -3.33
C ASN A 215 -0.29 6.19 -2.12
N ASP A 216 -0.53 5.35 -1.11
CA ASP A 216 -1.19 5.66 0.16
C ASP A 216 -0.29 5.38 1.38
N GLY A 217 0.83 4.69 1.19
CA GLY A 217 1.75 4.26 2.25
C GLY A 217 1.37 2.95 2.93
N TYR A 218 0.24 2.35 2.57
CA TYR A 218 -0.30 1.13 3.17
C TYR A 218 -0.31 -0.03 2.17
N ARG A 219 -0.82 0.20 0.96
CA ARG A 219 -0.91 -0.82 -0.09
C ARG A 219 0.36 -0.81 -0.91
N MET A 220 1.01 -1.97 -0.98
CA MET A 220 2.23 -2.15 -1.73
C MET A 220 1.95 -2.77 -3.09
N MET A 221 2.40 -2.11 -4.15
CA MET A 221 2.47 -2.65 -5.50
C MET A 221 3.90 -3.12 -5.79
N LEU A 222 4.09 -4.40 -6.08
CA LEU A 222 5.34 -4.92 -6.65
C LEU A 222 5.29 -4.82 -8.17
N LYS A 223 6.13 -3.96 -8.77
CA LYS A 223 6.30 -3.93 -10.22
C LYS A 223 7.36 -4.94 -10.63
N LEU A 224 6.97 -6.05 -11.24
CA LEU A 224 7.89 -7.13 -11.61
C LEU A 224 8.86 -6.71 -12.72
N SER A 225 10.14 -7.06 -12.60
CA SER A 225 11.12 -7.00 -13.69
C SER A 225 10.86 -8.08 -14.75
N LYS A 226 11.43 -7.94 -15.96
CA LYS A 226 11.32 -8.95 -17.03
C LYS A 226 11.69 -10.35 -16.54
N LYS A 227 12.84 -10.50 -15.87
CA LYS A 227 13.27 -11.77 -15.27
C LYS A 227 12.25 -12.32 -14.26
N GLN A 228 11.67 -11.46 -13.42
CA GLN A 228 10.63 -11.88 -12.47
C GLN A 228 9.32 -12.27 -13.18
N ILE A 229 8.95 -11.61 -14.27
CA ILE A 229 7.79 -11.97 -15.09
C ILE A 229 8.01 -13.36 -15.72
N GLU A 230 9.19 -13.61 -16.29
CA GLU A 230 9.56 -14.91 -16.86
C GLU A 230 9.48 -16.02 -15.80
N ILE A 231 10.05 -15.78 -14.62
CA ILE A 231 9.96 -16.70 -13.48
C ILE A 231 8.49 -16.90 -13.07
N TRP A 232 7.72 -15.81 -12.96
CA TRP A 232 6.30 -15.87 -12.63
C TRP A 232 5.54 -16.73 -13.63
N GLN A 233 5.74 -16.52 -14.93
CA GLN A 233 5.11 -17.33 -15.97
C GLN A 233 5.57 -18.79 -15.93
N LYS A 234 6.87 -19.04 -15.79
CA LYS A 234 7.45 -20.40 -15.67
C LYS A 234 6.81 -21.21 -14.53
N TYR A 235 6.61 -20.58 -13.37
CA TYR A 235 6.02 -21.24 -12.19
C TYR A 235 4.49 -21.11 -12.12
N LYS A 236 3.82 -20.54 -13.13
CA LYS A 236 2.36 -20.40 -13.16
C LYS A 236 1.64 -21.76 -12.99
N PRO A 237 2.01 -22.84 -13.72
CA PRO A 237 1.34 -24.13 -13.56
C PRO A 237 1.47 -24.72 -12.16
N TYR A 238 2.62 -24.49 -11.51
CA TYR A 238 2.85 -24.91 -10.13
C TYR A 238 1.95 -24.14 -9.15
N ARG A 239 1.88 -22.81 -9.26
CA ARG A 239 1.02 -21.98 -8.40
C ARG A 239 -0.46 -22.29 -8.58
N GLU A 240 -0.91 -22.49 -9.82
CA GLU A 240 -2.30 -22.86 -10.11
C GLU A 240 -2.65 -24.24 -9.54
N TYR A 241 -1.74 -25.20 -9.64
CA TYR A 241 -1.89 -26.50 -9.00
C TYR A 241 -2.03 -26.38 -7.47
N LEU A 242 -1.17 -25.59 -6.81
CA LEU A 242 -1.24 -25.41 -5.36
C LEU A 242 -2.55 -24.73 -4.93
N LYS A 243 -3.02 -23.74 -5.69
CA LYS A 243 -4.33 -23.09 -5.45
C LYS A 243 -5.47 -24.09 -5.53
N LEU A 244 -5.48 -24.97 -6.54
CA LEU A 244 -6.50 -26.00 -6.70
C LEU A 244 -6.55 -26.96 -5.51
N LYS A 245 -5.38 -27.32 -4.95
CA LYS A 245 -5.29 -28.24 -3.80
C LYS A 245 -5.50 -27.55 -2.45
N LYS A 246 -5.60 -26.22 -2.41
CA LYS A 246 -5.57 -25.43 -1.18
C LYS A 246 -6.66 -25.84 -0.21
N ASP A 247 -7.92 -25.66 -0.61
CA ASP A 247 -9.06 -25.84 0.29
C ASP A 247 -9.17 -27.28 0.78
N THR A 248 -8.91 -28.26 -0.09
CA THR A 248 -8.92 -29.68 0.28
C THR A 248 -7.86 -30.00 1.34
N VAL A 249 -6.64 -29.48 1.17
CA VAL A 249 -5.55 -29.72 2.12
C VAL A 249 -5.78 -28.96 3.42
N ASP A 250 -6.23 -27.72 3.35
CA ASP A 250 -6.49 -26.87 4.51
C ASP A 250 -7.60 -27.49 5.36
N ASN A 251 -8.69 -27.92 4.73
CA ASN A 251 -9.78 -28.60 5.43
C ASN A 251 -9.30 -29.90 6.09
N TYR A 252 -8.59 -30.76 5.36
CA TYR A 252 -8.07 -32.01 5.91
C TYR A 252 -7.15 -31.77 7.11
N LEU A 253 -6.17 -30.87 6.98
CA LEU A 253 -5.21 -30.62 8.04
C LEU A 253 -5.86 -29.91 9.24
N ASN A 254 -6.80 -29.00 9.03
CA ASN A 254 -7.56 -28.36 10.11
C ASN A 254 -8.39 -29.39 10.88
N THR A 255 -9.16 -30.23 10.19
CA THR A 255 -9.91 -31.32 10.84
C THR A 255 -8.98 -32.28 11.57
N PHE A 256 -7.83 -32.61 10.97
CA PHE A 256 -6.85 -33.48 11.58
C PHE A 256 -6.28 -32.90 12.88
N ILE A 257 -6.03 -31.58 12.92
CA ILE A 257 -5.58 -30.86 14.13
C ILE A 257 -6.69 -30.80 15.18
N GLN A 258 -7.93 -30.47 14.80
CA GLN A 258 -9.08 -30.40 15.72
C GLN A 258 -9.33 -31.75 16.42
N ASN A 259 -9.06 -32.85 15.71
CA ASN A 259 -9.16 -34.21 16.26
C ASN A 259 -7.98 -34.60 17.17
N LYS A 260 -6.97 -33.74 17.34
CA LYS A 260 -5.90 -33.96 18.32
C LYS A 260 -6.32 -33.36 19.66
N ASN A 261 -6.25 -34.19 20.69
CA ASN A 261 -6.36 -33.71 22.07
C ASN A 261 -5.04 -33.02 22.47
N LEU A 262 -4.90 -31.77 22.06
CA LEU A 262 -3.76 -30.93 22.40
C LEU A 262 -3.97 -30.32 23.79
N ASN A 263 -2.92 -30.24 24.59
CA ASN A 263 -2.94 -29.49 25.84
C ASN A 263 -2.39 -28.07 25.56
N PRO A 264 -3.25 -27.07 25.32
CA PRO A 264 -2.84 -25.72 24.94
C PRO A 264 -1.87 -25.08 25.93
N TYR A 265 -2.07 -25.30 27.23
CA TYR A 265 -1.24 -24.75 28.32
C TYR A 265 0.22 -25.22 28.29
N LYS A 266 0.57 -26.21 27.45
CA LYS A 266 1.94 -26.72 27.28
C LYS A 266 2.63 -26.19 26.02
N ILE A 267 1.92 -25.45 25.17
CA ILE A 267 2.40 -24.98 23.87
C ILE A 267 2.73 -23.50 23.96
N ASN A 268 4.01 -23.19 24.15
CA ASN A 268 4.52 -21.83 24.14
C ASN A 268 5.36 -21.61 22.87
N CYS A 269 4.68 -21.41 21.74
CA CYS A 269 5.31 -21.33 20.41
C CYS A 269 4.82 -20.09 19.68
N PHE A 270 5.55 -18.97 19.85
CA PHE A 270 5.15 -17.67 19.30
C PHE A 270 5.50 -17.47 17.82
N GLU A 271 6.47 -18.23 17.31
CA GLU A 271 6.90 -18.10 15.92
C GLU A 271 5.98 -18.80 14.94
N THR A 272 5.97 -18.32 13.69
CA THR A 272 5.35 -19.04 12.57
C THR A 272 6.30 -20.13 12.07
N TYR A 273 5.80 -21.37 12.02
CA TYR A 273 6.54 -22.52 11.52
C TYR A 273 6.02 -22.93 10.16
N TYR A 274 6.92 -23.20 9.23
CA TYR A 274 6.63 -23.70 7.89
C TYR A 274 6.79 -25.22 7.84
N LEU A 275 5.76 -25.88 7.33
CA LEU A 275 5.62 -27.31 7.14
C LEU A 275 5.73 -27.62 5.64
N GLU A 276 6.68 -28.45 5.26
CA GLU A 276 6.79 -28.97 3.90
C GLU A 276 6.33 -30.43 3.88
N PHE A 277 5.26 -30.72 3.14
CA PHE A 277 4.78 -32.08 2.86
C PHE A 277 5.36 -32.55 1.52
N ALA A 278 5.88 -33.78 1.48
CA ALA A 278 6.40 -34.37 0.25
C ALA A 278 5.26 -34.73 -0.73
N LYS A 279 5.62 -35.01 -1.99
CA LYS A 279 4.68 -35.56 -3.00
C LYS A 279 3.93 -36.81 -2.53
N LYS A 280 4.56 -37.62 -1.67
CA LYS A 280 3.96 -38.82 -1.06
C LYS A 280 2.97 -38.51 0.08
N GLY A 281 2.80 -37.23 0.43
CA GLY A 281 1.83 -36.75 1.39
C GLY A 281 2.29 -36.66 2.84
N ASN A 282 3.46 -37.21 3.17
CA ASN A 282 4.03 -37.17 4.52
C ASN A 282 4.76 -35.86 4.81
N LEU A 283 4.81 -35.47 6.09
CA LEU A 283 5.58 -34.31 6.55
C LEU A 283 7.09 -34.57 6.34
N LYS A 284 7.71 -33.74 5.50
CA LYS A 284 9.12 -33.83 5.14
C LYS A 284 10.00 -32.93 6.01
N LYS A 285 9.56 -31.69 6.29
CA LYS A 285 10.39 -30.69 6.98
C LYS A 285 9.56 -29.71 7.81
N ILE A 286 10.14 -29.25 8.92
CA ILE A 286 9.65 -28.12 9.72
C ILE A 286 10.77 -27.09 9.85
N PHE A 287 10.49 -25.85 9.47
CA PHE A 287 11.44 -24.75 9.56
C PHE A 287 10.75 -23.46 10.00
N VAL A 288 11.55 -22.47 10.41
CA VAL A 288 11.09 -21.11 10.71
C VAL A 288 11.72 -20.17 9.69
N ALA A 289 11.15 -18.99 9.51
CA ALA A 289 11.72 -18.01 8.59
C ALA A 289 13.15 -17.62 9.04
N ASN A 290 13.94 -17.09 8.10
CA ASN A 290 15.33 -16.74 8.41
C ASN A 290 15.47 -15.67 9.51
N TYR A 291 14.47 -14.81 9.71
CA TYR A 291 14.49 -13.77 10.73
C TYR A 291 14.14 -14.30 12.13
N ASP A 292 13.32 -15.35 12.23
CA ASP A 292 13.00 -16.05 13.48
C ASP A 292 14.08 -17.08 13.88
N LYS A 293 15.11 -17.26 13.04
CA LYS A 293 16.24 -18.10 13.42
C LYS A 293 17.07 -17.38 14.49
N PRO A 294 17.46 -18.07 15.57
CA PRO A 294 18.32 -17.47 16.60
C PRO A 294 19.65 -17.07 15.97
N ARG A 295 20.03 -15.81 16.17
CA ARG A 295 21.30 -15.25 15.71
C ARG A 295 21.99 -14.57 16.87
N TRP A 296 23.30 -14.72 16.94
CA TRP A 296 24.12 -14.07 17.96
C TRP A 296 23.91 -12.55 18.02
N GLU A 297 23.71 -11.92 16.87
CA GLU A 297 23.51 -10.48 16.71
C GLU A 297 22.18 -9.96 17.30
N ASN A 298 21.21 -10.83 17.54
CA ASN A 298 19.83 -10.46 17.88
C ASN A 298 19.46 -10.72 19.34
N VAL A 299 20.39 -11.22 20.16
CA VAL A 299 20.14 -11.70 21.52
C VAL A 299 21.16 -11.15 22.50
N ILE A 300 20.75 -10.93 23.75
CA ILE A 300 21.58 -10.29 24.79
C ILE A 300 22.45 -11.38 25.46
N GLY A 301 23.33 -11.98 24.64
CA GLY A 301 24.35 -12.94 25.09
C GLY A 301 24.01 -14.41 24.84
N PHE A 302 24.91 -15.28 25.31
CA PHE A 302 24.92 -16.71 24.97
C PHE A 302 23.79 -17.51 25.59
N LYS A 303 23.34 -17.13 26.78
CA LYS A 303 22.24 -17.82 27.47
C LYS A 303 20.95 -17.69 26.67
N ASP A 304 20.63 -16.48 26.22
CA ASP A 304 19.42 -16.17 25.45
C ASP A 304 19.46 -16.87 24.08
N PHE A 305 20.60 -16.81 23.39
CA PHE A 305 20.82 -17.55 22.14
C PHE A 305 20.52 -19.05 22.26
N LEU A 306 21.01 -19.68 23.34
CA LEU A 306 20.77 -21.09 23.60
C LEU A 306 19.32 -21.37 23.97
N GLN A 307 18.68 -20.45 24.70
CA GLN A 307 17.28 -20.56 25.06
C GLN A 307 16.39 -20.54 23.82
N ASP A 308 16.53 -19.55 22.93
CA ASP A 308 15.74 -19.46 21.69
C ASP A 308 15.91 -20.73 20.82
N LYS A 309 17.14 -21.24 20.71
CA LYS A 309 17.41 -22.50 20.00
C LYS A 309 16.69 -23.69 20.63
N ARG A 310 16.66 -23.77 21.97
CA ARG A 310 15.96 -24.84 22.69
C ARG A 310 14.45 -24.72 22.50
N GLU A 311 13.89 -23.52 22.56
CA GLU A 311 12.47 -23.25 22.37
C GLU A 311 12.01 -23.64 20.96
N ILE A 312 12.73 -23.19 19.91
CA ILE A 312 12.43 -23.59 18.53
C ILE A 312 12.53 -25.11 18.34
N LYS A 313 13.52 -25.76 18.95
CA LYS A 313 13.65 -27.23 18.89
C LYS A 313 12.47 -27.92 19.59
N LYS A 314 12.04 -27.42 20.74
CA LYS A 314 10.88 -27.92 21.48
C LYS A 314 9.60 -27.78 20.66
N CYS A 315 9.35 -26.60 20.09
CA CYS A 315 8.18 -26.35 19.24
C CYS A 315 8.17 -27.22 17.98
N LYS A 316 9.32 -27.38 17.29
CA LYS A 316 9.41 -28.33 16.16
C LYS A 316 9.07 -29.76 16.55
N LYS A 317 9.43 -30.20 17.76
CA LYS A 317 9.09 -31.54 18.27
C LYS A 317 7.57 -31.66 18.48
N ILE A 318 6.95 -30.68 19.12
CA ILE A 318 5.49 -30.63 19.32
C ILE A 318 4.77 -30.67 17.97
N ILE A 319 5.14 -29.79 17.04
CA ILE A 319 4.56 -29.74 15.69
C ILE A 319 4.75 -31.07 14.96
N LYS A 320 5.94 -31.67 15.06
CA LYS A 320 6.18 -32.99 14.48
C LYS A 320 5.25 -34.05 15.06
N GLU A 321 5.00 -34.05 16.37
CA GLU A 321 4.06 -34.97 17.02
C GLU A 321 2.61 -34.75 16.57
N ILE A 322 2.19 -33.49 16.40
CA ILE A 322 0.88 -33.13 15.85
C ILE A 322 0.71 -33.81 14.49
N PHE A 323 1.61 -33.52 13.54
CA PHE A 323 1.49 -33.92 12.15
C PHE A 323 2.15 -35.26 11.80
N LEU A 324 2.67 -36.01 12.77
CA LEU A 324 3.40 -37.27 12.51
C LEU A 324 2.57 -38.27 11.70
N LYS A 325 1.26 -38.31 11.97
CA LYS A 325 0.29 -39.21 11.33
C LYS A 325 -0.56 -38.52 10.25
N ALA A 326 -0.29 -37.26 9.94
CA ALA A 326 -1.00 -36.57 8.86
C ALA A 326 -0.53 -37.18 7.53
N ASP A 327 -1.47 -37.60 6.70
CA ASP A 327 -1.18 -38.21 5.42
C ASP A 327 -2.03 -37.61 4.30
N LEU A 328 -1.33 -36.98 3.35
CA LEU A 328 -1.91 -36.39 2.13
C LEU A 328 -1.68 -37.30 0.91
N SER A 329 -1.26 -38.56 1.08
CA SER A 329 -0.93 -39.48 -0.02
C SER A 329 -2.10 -39.69 -0.98
N TRP A 330 -3.32 -39.77 -0.44
CA TRP A 330 -4.58 -39.92 -1.18
C TRP A 330 -4.86 -38.78 -2.17
N LEU A 331 -4.21 -37.61 -2.02
CA LEU A 331 -4.32 -36.50 -2.96
C LEU A 331 -3.44 -36.64 -4.20
N ASN A 332 -2.55 -37.63 -4.23
CA ASN A 332 -1.59 -37.89 -5.30
C ASN A 332 -0.83 -36.62 -5.72
N LEU A 333 -0.06 -36.04 -4.78
CA LEU A 333 0.50 -34.71 -4.97
C LEU A 333 1.57 -34.67 -6.08
N LYS A 334 1.38 -33.82 -7.09
CA LYS A 334 2.37 -33.61 -8.16
C LYS A 334 3.63 -32.89 -7.67
N PHE A 335 3.48 -32.03 -6.67
CA PHE A 335 4.54 -31.22 -6.08
C PHE A 335 4.50 -31.27 -4.56
N ASN A 336 5.61 -30.87 -3.92
CA ASN A 336 5.61 -30.66 -2.47
C ASN A 336 4.66 -29.51 -2.13
N LEU A 337 4.10 -29.56 -0.93
CA LEU A 337 3.12 -28.61 -0.47
C LEU A 337 3.61 -27.95 0.82
N ASN A 338 3.53 -26.63 0.89
CA ASN A 338 3.95 -25.85 2.05
C ASN A 338 2.73 -25.30 2.79
N ARG A 339 2.78 -25.32 4.12
CA ARG A 339 1.83 -24.66 5.02
C ARG A 339 2.55 -23.95 6.14
N SER A 340 1.96 -22.90 6.67
CA SER A 340 2.40 -22.28 7.91
C SER A 340 1.48 -22.69 9.04
N ILE A 341 2.05 -22.89 10.22
CA ILE A 341 1.33 -23.07 11.48
C ILE A 341 1.85 -22.05 12.48
N SER A 342 0.94 -21.36 13.14
CA SER A 342 1.20 -20.53 14.31
C SER A 342 0.31 -20.99 15.47
N PHE A 343 0.59 -20.52 16.67
CA PHE A 343 -0.26 -20.74 17.83
C PHE A 343 -0.73 -19.40 18.36
N ASP A 344 -2.01 -19.29 18.72
CA ASP A 344 -2.50 -18.09 19.39
C ASP A 344 -2.09 -18.05 20.87
N LEU A 345 -2.50 -16.98 21.56
CA LEU A 345 -2.17 -16.76 22.97
C LEU A 345 -2.70 -17.87 23.88
N ASP A 346 -3.77 -18.54 23.44
CA ASP A 346 -4.35 -19.68 24.14
C ASP A 346 -3.71 -21.01 23.72
N GLY A 347 -2.62 -20.99 22.94
CA GLY A 347 -1.92 -22.19 22.49
C GLY A 347 -2.66 -22.98 21.41
N ASN A 348 -3.70 -22.42 20.79
CA ASN A 348 -4.45 -23.09 19.74
C ASN A 348 -3.73 -22.95 18.39
N PRO A 349 -3.52 -24.06 17.66
CA PRO A 349 -2.88 -24.04 16.36
C PRO A 349 -3.77 -23.37 15.29
N LYS A 350 -3.16 -22.52 14.47
CA LYS A 350 -3.77 -21.89 13.30
C LYS A 350 -2.96 -22.22 12.07
N LEU A 351 -3.57 -22.90 11.11
CA LEU A 351 -2.97 -23.10 9.80
C LEU A 351 -3.21 -21.88 8.91
N SER A 352 -2.17 -21.51 8.18
CA SER A 352 -2.25 -20.52 7.11
C SER A 352 -1.46 -20.99 5.91
N ASP A 353 -1.66 -20.29 4.79
CA ASP A 353 -0.94 -20.54 3.55
C ASP A 353 -0.39 -19.22 3.05
N GLU A 354 0.80 -18.91 3.54
CA GLU A 354 1.60 -17.77 3.10
C GLU A 354 2.47 -18.11 1.87
N ALA A 355 2.64 -19.40 1.57
CA ALA A 355 3.68 -19.90 0.68
C ALA A 355 3.31 -19.97 -0.81
N ILE A 356 2.03 -19.86 -1.20
CA ILE A 356 1.64 -19.81 -2.62
C ILE A 356 2.25 -18.60 -3.35
N TYR A 357 2.63 -17.55 -2.63
CA TYR A 357 3.07 -16.28 -3.18
C TYR A 357 4.58 -16.03 -3.12
N GLU A 358 5.34 -16.88 -2.42
CA GLU A 358 6.79 -16.74 -2.31
C GLU A 358 7.48 -17.53 -3.44
N ILE A 359 7.89 -16.82 -4.49
CA ILE A 359 8.83 -17.37 -5.47
C ILE A 359 10.23 -17.01 -4.98
N GLU A 360 10.94 -17.98 -4.41
CA GLU A 360 12.37 -17.86 -4.06
C GLU A 360 13.27 -17.81 -5.30
#